data_AF-A0A968T0X8-F1
#
_entry.id   AF-A0A968T0X8-F1
#
_cell.length_a   1.000
_cell.length_b   1.000
_cell.length_c   1.000
_cell.angle_alpha   90.00
_cell.angle_beta   90.00
_cell.angle_gamma   90.00
#
_symmetry.space_group_name_H-M   'P 1'
#
loop_
_entity.id
_entity.type
_entity.pdbx_description
1 polymer ?
#
loop_
_entity_poly.entity_id
_entity_poly.type
_entity_poly.pdbx_seq_one_letter_code
_entity_poly.pdbx_strand_id
1 'polypeptide(L)'
;MLKTLFTFFWTIIILANSVFEITAQESSEIRIKLQQGEKLWSGAIKEGHKMPFGEGYQFDFYANNQYNQIQPLIISNQGLWVWSEEPYAFKIVNNELIISKAFGEIKQGKSGNTLASARSYASSAFFPASGKMPDELLFSQPQYNTWIELTYNHNQEDILKYARAISITGLLLAC
;
A
#
# COMPACT_ATOMS: atom_id res chain seq x y z
N MET A 1 58.56 16.56 -27.44
CA MET A 1 58.36 15.12 -27.17
C MET A 1 58.02 14.80 -25.71
N LEU A 2 58.57 15.48 -24.69
CA LEU A 2 58.37 15.08 -23.29
C LEU A 2 57.04 15.56 -22.64
N LYS A 3 56.39 16.61 -23.16
CA LYS A 3 55.10 17.12 -22.64
C LYS A 3 53.88 16.31 -23.10
N THR A 4 53.98 15.61 -24.23
CA THR A 4 52.92 14.79 -24.81
C THR A 4 52.81 13.42 -24.13
N LEU A 5 53.90 12.93 -23.53
CA LEU A 5 53.92 11.67 -22.77
C LEU A 5 53.29 11.81 -21.37
N PHE A 6 53.43 12.99 -20.75
CA PHE A 6 52.90 13.25 -19.40
C PHE A 6 51.38 13.41 -19.37
N THR A 7 50.80 13.92 -20.45
CA THR A 7 49.35 14.10 -20.61
C THR A 7 48.61 12.79 -20.89
N PHE A 8 49.29 11.81 -21.50
CA PHE A 8 48.76 10.45 -21.71
C PHE A 8 48.73 9.61 -20.43
N PHE A 9 49.66 9.84 -19.49
CA PHE A 9 49.71 9.09 -18.24
C PHE A 9 48.60 9.50 -17.26
N TRP A 10 48.18 10.78 -17.28
CA TRP A 10 47.09 11.28 -16.45
C TRP A 10 45.69 10.90 -16.97
N THR A 11 45.54 10.71 -18.28
CA THR A 11 44.27 10.27 -18.88
C THR A 11 43.96 8.80 -18.60
N ILE A 12 44.97 7.95 -18.46
CA ILE A 12 44.79 6.53 -18.11
C ILE A 12 44.44 6.36 -16.62
N ILE A 13 44.98 7.20 -15.73
CA ILE A 13 44.68 7.14 -14.28
C ILE A 13 43.26 7.64 -13.96
N ILE A 14 42.73 8.58 -14.74
CA ILE A 14 41.35 9.07 -14.56
C ILE A 14 40.31 8.06 -15.06
N LEU A 15 40.63 7.28 -16.10
CA LEU A 15 39.74 6.21 -16.57
C LEU A 15 39.70 4.99 -15.63
N ALA A 16 40.79 4.71 -14.92
CA ALA A 16 40.85 3.57 -13.98
C ALA A 16 40.06 3.77 -12.67
N ASN A 17 39.65 5.00 -12.34
CA ASN A 17 38.88 5.31 -11.12
C ASN A 17 37.37 5.47 -11.37
N SER A 18 36.89 5.15 -12.57
CA SER A 18 35.47 5.30 -12.95
C SER A 18 34.70 3.97 -12.95
N VAL A 19 35.20 2.97 -12.23
CA VAL A 19 34.37 1.83 -11.85
C VAL A 19 33.55 2.26 -10.64
N PHE A 20 32.46 2.99 -10.90
CA PHE A 20 31.38 3.04 -9.93
C PHE A 20 30.93 1.59 -9.74
N GLU A 21 31.21 1.04 -8.56
CA GLU A 21 30.51 -0.14 -8.08
C GLU A 21 29.03 0.21 -8.06
N ILE A 22 28.31 -0.20 -9.10
CA ILE A 22 26.87 -0.37 -9.02
C ILE A 22 26.69 -1.52 -8.05
N THR A 23 26.64 -1.22 -6.76
CA THR A 23 26.10 -2.13 -5.79
C THR A 23 24.62 -2.26 -6.13
N ALA A 24 24.29 -3.29 -6.91
CA ALA A 24 22.94 -3.81 -6.93
C ALA A 24 22.63 -4.12 -5.46
N GLN A 25 21.71 -3.37 -4.86
CA GLN A 25 21.24 -3.67 -3.51
C GLN A 25 20.62 -5.06 -3.58
N GLU A 26 21.35 -6.08 -3.13
CA GLU A 26 20.76 -7.38 -2.84
C GLU A 26 19.65 -7.09 -1.82
N SER A 27 18.41 -7.05 -2.29
CA SER A 27 17.26 -6.92 -1.40
C SER A 27 17.18 -8.22 -0.62
N SER A 28 17.80 -8.27 0.55
CA SER A 28 17.69 -9.42 1.43
C SER A 28 16.21 -9.65 1.75
N GLU A 29 15.72 -10.84 1.42
CA GLU A 29 14.35 -11.23 1.78
C GLU A 29 14.24 -11.26 3.32
N ILE A 30 13.18 -10.68 3.87
CA ILE A 30 12.85 -10.82 5.29
C ILE A 30 11.90 -12.02 5.41
N ARG A 31 12.23 -12.95 6.29
CA ARG A 31 11.45 -14.18 6.53
C ARG A 31 10.91 -14.18 7.94
N ILE A 32 9.59 -14.33 8.06
CA ILE A 32 8.87 -14.36 9.34
C ILE A 32 8.18 -15.71 9.45
N LYS A 33 8.60 -16.52 10.42
CA LYS A 33 7.97 -17.81 10.69
C LYS A 33 6.60 -17.61 11.35
N LEU A 34 5.57 -18.22 10.79
CA LEU A 34 4.21 -18.16 11.32
C LEU A 34 4.02 -19.21 12.42
N GLN A 35 3.27 -18.87 13.46
CA GLN A 35 2.88 -19.80 14.52
C GLN A 35 1.77 -20.75 14.03
N GLN A 36 1.58 -21.85 14.74
CA GLN A 36 0.50 -22.78 14.44
C GLN A 36 -0.87 -22.09 14.53
N GLY A 37 -1.66 -22.17 13.46
CA GLY A 37 -2.98 -21.52 13.38
C GLY A 37 -2.92 -20.00 13.22
N GLU A 38 -1.74 -19.42 12.98
CA GLU A 38 -1.58 -18.01 12.64
C GLU A 38 -2.15 -17.73 11.25
N LYS A 39 -3.00 -16.71 11.15
CA LYS A 39 -3.75 -16.29 9.97
C LYS A 39 -3.37 -14.85 9.65
N LEU A 40 -3.26 -14.53 8.36
CA LEU A 40 -2.78 -13.23 7.90
C LEU A 40 -3.85 -12.44 7.16
N TRP A 41 -3.85 -11.12 7.38
CA TRP A 41 -4.61 -10.13 6.64
C TRP A 41 -3.66 -9.06 6.14
N SER A 42 -4.00 -8.37 5.05
CA SER A 42 -3.20 -7.25 4.56
C SER A 42 -4.08 -6.10 4.07
N GLY A 43 -3.47 -4.96 3.76
CA GLY A 43 -4.15 -3.84 3.11
C GLY A 43 -4.43 -4.04 1.62
N ALA A 44 -4.48 -5.28 1.09
CA ALA A 44 -4.90 -5.57 -0.29
C ALA A 44 -6.44 -5.64 -0.40
N ILE A 45 -7.11 -4.48 -0.37
CA ILE A 45 -8.57 -4.38 -0.16
C ILE A 45 -9.39 -5.13 -1.22
N LYS A 46 -8.98 -5.08 -2.49
CA LYS A 46 -9.64 -5.83 -3.58
C LYS A 46 -9.74 -7.33 -3.28
N GLU A 47 -8.77 -7.87 -2.55
CA GLU A 47 -8.62 -9.28 -2.24
C GLU A 47 -9.15 -9.66 -0.86
N GLY A 48 -9.96 -8.80 -0.23
CA GLY A 48 -10.55 -9.05 1.10
C GLY A 48 -11.33 -10.37 1.20
N HIS A 49 -11.98 -10.79 0.11
CA HIS A 49 -12.70 -12.07 0.03
C HIS A 49 -11.80 -13.32 0.10
N LYS A 50 -10.49 -13.17 -0.15
CA LYS A 50 -9.49 -14.24 0.00
C LYS A 50 -8.85 -14.24 1.39
N MET A 51 -9.18 -13.28 2.25
CA MET A 51 -8.63 -13.20 3.59
C MET A 51 -9.40 -14.12 4.57
N PRO A 52 -8.71 -14.74 5.55
CA PRO A 52 -7.27 -14.66 5.79
C PRO A 52 -6.46 -15.36 4.70
N PHE A 53 -5.36 -14.74 4.30
CA PHE A 53 -4.48 -15.31 3.27
C PHE A 53 -3.79 -16.57 3.78
N GLY A 54 -3.67 -17.54 2.89
CA GLY A 54 -3.03 -18.82 3.15
C GLY A 54 -1.81 -19.06 2.26
N GLU A 55 -1.28 -20.27 2.39
CA GLU A 55 -0.16 -20.78 1.60
C GLU A 55 -0.34 -20.54 0.09
N GLY A 56 0.73 -20.08 -0.56
CA GLY A 56 0.76 -19.76 -1.99
C GLY A 56 0.24 -18.37 -2.36
N TYR A 57 -0.37 -17.64 -1.42
CA TYR A 57 -0.79 -16.26 -1.69
C TYR A 57 0.43 -15.34 -1.82
N GLN A 58 0.38 -14.42 -2.79
CA GLN A 58 1.39 -13.39 -3.00
C GLN A 58 0.74 -12.08 -3.44
N PHE A 59 1.37 -10.97 -3.08
CA PHE A 59 0.95 -9.64 -3.50
C PHE A 59 2.14 -8.68 -3.58
N ASP A 60 2.13 -7.79 -4.56
CA ASP A 60 3.13 -6.75 -4.73
C ASP A 60 2.43 -5.39 -4.59
N PHE A 61 2.81 -4.60 -3.58
CA PHE A 61 2.24 -3.27 -3.36
C PHE A 61 2.75 -2.25 -4.40
N TYR A 62 3.73 -2.59 -5.23
CA TYR A 62 4.31 -1.68 -6.20
C TYR A 62 3.47 -1.59 -7.48
N ALA A 63 3.23 -0.36 -7.96
CA ALA A 63 2.67 0.01 -9.26
C ALA A 63 1.26 -0.52 -9.62
N ASN A 64 0.67 -1.44 -8.85
CA ASN A 64 -0.66 -2.00 -9.12
C ASN A 64 -1.50 -2.12 -7.85
N ASN A 65 -2.46 -1.19 -7.70
CA ASN A 65 -3.40 -1.19 -6.58
C ASN A 65 -4.67 -2.03 -6.83
N GLN A 66 -4.71 -2.84 -7.90
CA GLN A 66 -5.86 -3.66 -8.29
C GLN A 66 -7.16 -2.85 -8.46
N TYR A 67 -7.04 -1.59 -8.92
CA TYR A 67 -8.16 -0.65 -9.06
C TYR A 67 -8.91 -0.39 -7.75
N ASN A 68 -8.24 -0.52 -6.62
CA ASN A 68 -8.80 -0.27 -5.30
C ASN A 68 -7.75 0.34 -4.37
N GLN A 69 -8.12 0.74 -3.15
CA GLN A 69 -7.11 1.18 -2.18
C GLN A 69 -6.18 0.01 -1.80
N ILE A 70 -4.90 0.33 -1.64
CA ILE A 70 -3.93 -0.57 -1.05
C ILE A 70 -3.22 0.13 0.10
N GLN A 71 -2.79 -0.66 1.08
CA GLN A 71 -1.99 -0.20 2.20
C GLN A 71 -0.89 -1.24 2.48
N PRO A 72 0.41 -0.88 2.48
CA PRO A 72 1.55 -1.79 2.74
C PRO A 72 1.62 -2.30 4.19
N LEU A 73 0.53 -2.88 4.68
CA LEU A 73 0.33 -3.39 6.02
C LEU A 73 -0.01 -4.87 5.94
N ILE A 74 0.66 -5.69 6.76
CA ILE A 74 0.28 -7.08 7.04
C ILE A 74 0.06 -7.22 8.54
N ILE A 75 -1.00 -7.91 8.95
CA ILE A 75 -1.32 -8.18 10.36
C ILE A 75 -1.78 -9.63 10.55
N SER A 76 -1.63 -10.17 11.76
CA SER A 76 -2.08 -11.54 12.08
C SER A 76 -2.98 -11.63 13.31
N ASN A 77 -3.68 -12.76 13.43
CA ASN A 77 -4.44 -13.11 14.64
C ASN A 77 -3.56 -13.43 15.87
N GLN A 78 -2.24 -13.47 15.72
CA GLN A 78 -1.28 -13.68 16.81
C GLN A 78 -0.52 -12.40 17.19
N GLY A 79 -0.98 -11.24 16.73
CA GLY A 79 -0.41 -9.95 17.09
C GLY A 79 0.73 -9.48 16.18
N LEU A 80 1.10 -10.23 15.13
CA LEU A 80 2.10 -9.79 14.15
C LEU A 80 1.61 -8.54 13.43
N TRP A 81 2.51 -7.62 13.18
CA TRP A 81 2.33 -6.52 12.23
C TRP A 81 3.61 -6.31 11.42
N VAL A 82 3.45 -5.92 10.16
CA VAL A 82 4.51 -5.56 9.22
C VAL A 82 4.06 -4.31 8.47
N TRP A 83 4.93 -3.31 8.37
CA TRP A 83 4.64 -2.00 7.79
C TRP A 83 5.84 -1.47 7.00
N SER A 84 5.55 -0.70 5.95
CA SER A 84 6.51 0.20 5.33
C SER A 84 5.79 1.44 4.80
N GLU A 85 6.49 2.58 4.82
CA GLU A 85 6.03 3.79 4.14
C GLU A 85 6.14 3.66 2.60
N GLU A 86 6.98 2.73 2.14
CA GLU A 86 7.24 2.48 0.73
C GLU A 86 6.68 1.10 0.29
N PRO A 87 6.42 0.90 -1.00
CA PRO A 87 5.95 -0.39 -1.51
C PRO A 87 6.94 -1.55 -1.23
N TYR A 88 6.37 -2.74 -1.01
CA TYR A 88 7.09 -4.01 -0.99
C TYR A 88 6.21 -5.14 -1.52
N ALA A 89 6.81 -6.29 -1.78
CA ALA A 89 6.10 -7.51 -2.13
C ALA A 89 6.13 -8.52 -0.98
N PHE A 90 5.09 -9.34 -0.87
CA PHE A 90 5.09 -10.46 0.05
C PHE A 90 4.50 -11.74 -0.56
N LYS A 91 4.91 -12.88 -0.01
CA LYS A 91 4.35 -14.20 -0.31
C LYS A 91 4.29 -15.05 0.96
N ILE A 92 3.32 -15.96 1.02
CA ILE A 92 3.17 -16.93 2.11
C ILE A 92 3.58 -18.29 1.56
N VAL A 93 4.72 -18.81 2.02
CA VAL A 93 5.26 -20.09 1.56
C VAL A 93 5.91 -20.83 2.72
N ASN A 94 5.71 -22.15 2.81
CA ASN A 94 6.26 -23.04 3.81
C ASN A 94 6.01 -22.56 5.25
N ASN A 95 4.81 -22.05 5.53
CA ASN A 95 4.47 -21.49 6.84
C ASN A 95 5.38 -20.30 7.24
N GLU A 96 5.91 -19.58 6.26
CA GLU A 96 6.63 -18.33 6.41
C GLU A 96 5.94 -17.20 5.62
N LEU A 97 5.90 -16.02 6.21
CA LEU A 97 5.67 -14.77 5.48
C LEU A 97 7.03 -14.26 5.00
N ILE A 98 7.18 -14.17 3.68
CA ILE A 98 8.40 -13.69 3.04
C ILE A 98 8.13 -12.33 2.44
N ILE A 99 8.94 -11.33 2.82
CA ILE A 99 8.89 -9.95 2.32
C ILE A 99 10.09 -9.73 1.41
N SER A 100 9.86 -9.09 0.28
CA SER A 100 10.86 -8.89 -0.78
C SER A 100 10.60 -7.59 -1.52
N LYS A 101 11.53 -7.17 -2.39
CA LYS A 101 11.41 -5.95 -3.22
C LYS A 101 11.01 -4.72 -2.40
N ALA A 102 11.55 -4.57 -1.19
CA ALA A 102 11.24 -3.43 -0.35
C ALA A 102 11.92 -2.17 -0.90
N PHE A 103 11.12 -1.13 -1.19
CA PHE A 103 11.62 0.18 -1.64
C PHE A 103 12.03 1.08 -0.47
N GLY A 104 11.65 0.72 0.76
CA GLY A 104 12.00 1.44 1.98
C GLY A 104 12.14 0.50 3.18
N GLU A 105 12.24 1.10 4.37
CA GLU A 105 12.40 0.35 5.63
C GLU A 105 11.18 -0.52 5.89
N ILE A 106 11.40 -1.81 6.15
CA ILE A 106 10.38 -2.72 6.66
C ILE A 106 10.42 -2.70 8.19
N LYS A 107 9.35 -2.20 8.80
CA LYS A 107 9.12 -2.25 10.24
C LYS A 107 8.24 -3.46 10.55
N GLN A 108 8.64 -4.27 11.52
CA GLN A 108 7.85 -5.43 11.94
C GLN A 108 7.93 -5.63 13.45
N GLY A 109 6.91 -6.28 14.00
CA GLY A 109 6.91 -6.65 15.41
C GLY A 109 5.65 -7.38 15.82
N LYS A 110 5.48 -7.53 17.14
CA LYS A 110 4.33 -8.18 17.74
C LYS A 110 3.71 -7.28 18.80
N SER A 111 2.39 -7.14 18.74
CA SER A 111 1.60 -6.37 19.71
C SER A 111 0.41 -7.20 20.18
N GLY A 112 0.45 -7.62 21.45
CA GLY A 112 -0.53 -8.54 22.02
C GLY A 112 -0.53 -9.91 21.33
N ASN A 113 -1.67 -10.61 21.39
CA ASN A 113 -1.86 -11.95 20.82
C ASN A 113 -3.19 -12.05 20.05
N THR A 114 -3.64 -10.95 19.43
CA THR A 114 -4.91 -10.89 18.71
C THR A 114 -4.76 -10.05 17.44
N LEU A 115 -5.69 -10.24 16.49
CA LEU A 115 -5.79 -9.37 15.31
C LEU A 115 -6.06 -7.92 15.71
N ALA A 116 -6.93 -7.71 16.70
CA ALA A 116 -7.28 -6.39 17.19
C ALA A 116 -6.06 -5.64 17.77
N SER A 117 -5.22 -6.32 18.54
CA SER A 117 -4.02 -5.71 19.13
C SER A 117 -2.97 -5.33 18.09
N ALA A 118 -2.76 -6.17 17.07
CA ALA A 118 -1.91 -5.83 15.93
C ALA A 118 -2.44 -4.60 15.17
N ARG A 119 -3.75 -4.61 14.85
CA ARG A 119 -4.39 -3.52 14.10
C ARG A 119 -4.38 -2.20 14.86
N SER A 120 -4.65 -2.22 16.17
CA SER A 120 -4.62 -1.04 17.02
C SER A 120 -3.23 -0.43 17.09
N TYR A 121 -2.20 -1.24 17.31
CA TYR A 121 -0.81 -0.77 17.29
C TYR A 121 -0.47 -0.13 15.95
N ALA A 122 -0.69 -0.85 14.84
CA ALA A 122 -0.40 -0.34 13.50
C ALA A 122 -1.13 0.98 13.21
N SER A 123 -2.40 1.11 13.61
CA SER A 123 -3.15 2.36 13.49
C SER A 123 -2.48 3.51 14.21
N SER A 124 -2.13 3.30 15.48
CA SER A 124 -1.58 4.35 16.32
C SER A 124 -0.17 4.76 15.89
N ALA A 125 0.62 3.79 15.41
CA ALA A 125 2.03 3.99 15.12
C ALA A 125 2.28 4.57 13.72
N PHE A 126 1.50 4.17 12.72
CA PHE A 126 1.84 4.39 11.32
C PHE A 126 0.84 5.25 10.56
N PHE A 127 -0.44 5.20 10.93
CA PHE A 127 -1.50 5.97 10.25
C PHE A 127 -2.54 6.42 11.28
N PRO A 128 -2.13 7.28 12.24
CA PRO A 128 -3.04 7.76 13.27
C PRO A 128 -4.16 8.56 12.63
N ALA A 129 -5.38 8.40 13.16
CA ALA A 129 -6.48 9.26 12.76
C ALA A 129 -6.12 10.72 13.04
N SER A 130 -6.52 11.62 12.15
CA SER A 130 -6.23 13.06 12.29
C SER A 130 -6.88 13.70 13.52
N GLY A 131 -7.83 13.01 14.16
CA GLY A 131 -8.65 13.53 15.26
C GLY A 131 -9.63 14.62 14.84
N LYS A 132 -9.68 14.94 13.54
CA LYS A 132 -10.60 15.93 12.97
C LYS A 132 -11.85 15.23 12.48
N MET A 133 -13.00 15.82 12.78
CA MET A 133 -14.25 15.41 12.15
C MET A 133 -14.21 15.76 10.65
N PRO A 134 -14.81 14.93 9.78
CA PRO A 134 -15.15 15.35 8.43
C PRO A 134 -16.04 16.61 8.47
N ASP A 135 -16.08 17.35 7.37
CA ASP A 135 -16.87 18.58 7.27
C ASP A 135 -18.32 18.36 7.73
N GLU A 136 -18.85 19.28 8.54
CA GLU A 136 -20.22 19.18 9.09
C GLU A 136 -21.27 19.04 7.99
N LEU A 137 -21.03 19.59 6.80
CA LEU A 137 -21.92 19.44 5.65
C LEU A 137 -22.14 17.98 5.24
N LEU A 138 -21.17 17.09 5.50
CA LEU A 138 -21.33 15.66 5.22
C LEU A 138 -22.34 14.98 6.13
N PHE A 139 -22.70 15.60 7.27
CA PHE A 139 -23.67 15.07 8.25
C PHE A 139 -24.96 15.89 8.30
N SER A 140 -24.88 17.19 8.03
CA SER A 140 -26.00 18.12 8.10
C SER A 140 -26.75 18.28 6.79
N GLN A 141 -26.16 17.85 5.66
CA GLN A 141 -26.76 17.95 4.33
C GLN A 141 -26.76 16.58 3.62
N PRO A 142 -27.78 16.31 2.79
CA PRO A 142 -27.79 15.13 1.95
C PRO A 142 -26.63 15.13 0.96
N GLN A 143 -26.01 13.96 0.79
CA GLN A 143 -24.99 13.72 -0.21
C GLN A 143 -25.63 13.11 -1.46
N TYR A 144 -25.40 13.71 -2.63
CA TYR A 144 -25.93 13.21 -3.89
C TYR A 144 -24.81 12.59 -4.72
N ASN A 145 -24.90 11.28 -4.93
CA ASN A 145 -23.93 10.55 -5.71
C ASN A 145 -24.41 10.39 -7.16
N THR A 146 -23.77 11.06 -8.12
CA THR A 146 -24.12 10.89 -9.54
C THR A 146 -23.55 9.60 -10.13
N TRP A 147 -22.57 8.97 -9.49
CA TRP A 147 -21.98 7.70 -9.95
C TRP A 147 -22.94 6.52 -9.71
N ILE A 148 -23.68 6.48 -8.59
CA ILE A 148 -24.68 5.40 -8.41
C ILE A 148 -25.82 5.51 -9.42
N GLU A 149 -26.22 6.75 -9.75
CA GLU A 149 -27.35 7.03 -10.62
C GLU A 149 -26.98 6.86 -12.11
N LEU A 150 -25.84 7.41 -12.52
CA LEU A 150 -25.46 7.51 -13.93
C LEU A 150 -24.40 6.48 -14.34
N THR A 151 -23.72 5.85 -13.37
CA THR A 151 -22.60 4.90 -13.50
C THR A 151 -21.46 5.39 -14.38
N TYR A 152 -21.65 5.38 -15.70
CA TYR A 152 -20.62 5.70 -16.68
C TYR A 152 -21.00 6.85 -17.64
N ASN A 153 -22.28 7.14 -17.86
CA ASN A 153 -22.69 8.14 -18.84
C ASN A 153 -23.03 9.49 -18.18
N HIS A 154 -21.98 10.17 -17.72
CA HIS A 154 -22.14 11.51 -17.15
C HIS A 154 -22.28 12.55 -18.26
N ASN A 155 -23.51 13.01 -18.48
CA ASN A 155 -23.79 14.13 -19.38
C ASN A 155 -24.71 15.16 -18.70
N GLN A 156 -24.73 16.37 -19.25
CA GLN A 156 -25.47 17.48 -18.67
C GLN A 156 -26.98 17.20 -18.57
N GLU A 157 -27.56 16.57 -19.58
CA GLU A 157 -29.00 16.29 -19.63
C GLU A 157 -29.43 15.39 -18.45
N ASP A 158 -28.70 14.30 -18.26
CA ASP A 158 -29.02 13.31 -17.22
C ASP A 158 -28.71 13.84 -15.80
N ILE A 159 -27.64 14.61 -15.63
CA ILE A 159 -27.34 15.27 -14.35
C ILE A 159 -28.46 16.26 -13.98
N LEU A 160 -28.93 17.06 -14.93
CA LEU A 160 -30.02 18.01 -14.68
C LEU A 160 -31.35 17.28 -14.41
N LYS A 161 -31.59 16.15 -15.09
CA LYS A 161 -32.75 15.29 -14.83
C LYS A 161 -32.70 14.73 -13.41
N TYR A 162 -31.56 14.22 -12.97
CA TYR A 162 -31.34 13.73 -11.60
C TYR A 162 -31.57 14.84 -10.56
N ALA A 163 -30.97 16.01 -10.75
CA ALA A 163 -31.14 17.15 -9.84
C ALA A 163 -32.61 17.60 -9.71
N ARG A 164 -33.35 17.65 -10.83
CA ARG A 164 -34.79 17.97 -10.82
C ARG A 164 -35.61 16.90 -10.13
N ALA A 165 -35.30 15.61 -10.34
CA ALA A 165 -36.00 14.51 -9.71
C ALA A 165 -35.89 14.56 -8.17
N ILE A 166 -34.70 14.88 -7.64
CA ILE A 166 -34.48 15.11 -6.20
C ILE A 166 -35.41 16.22 -5.68
N SER A 167 -35.47 17.36 -6.37
CA SER A 167 -36.29 18.50 -5.97
C SER A 167 -37.80 18.20 -5.97
N ILE A 168 -38.26 17.31 -6.85
CA ILE A 168 -39.69 16.96 -6.99
C ILE A 168 -40.09 15.89 -5.99
N THR A 169 -39.26 14.87 -5.80
CA THR A 169 -39.62 13.67 -5.02
C THR A 169 -39.31 13.81 -3.53
N GLY A 170 -38.45 14.76 -3.15
CA GLY A 170 -37.97 14.88 -1.77
C GLY A 170 -37.12 13.68 -1.32
N LEU A 171 -36.80 12.75 -2.24
CA LEU A 171 -35.98 11.59 -1.98
C LEU A 171 -34.52 12.00 -1.97
N LEU A 172 -33.95 11.96 -0.77
CA LEU A 172 -32.52 11.96 -0.55
C LEU A 172 -32.02 10.57 -0.96
N LEU A 173 -31.53 10.42 -2.20
CA LEU A 173 -30.69 9.29 -2.54
C LEU A 173 -29.34 9.50 -1.86
N ALA A 174 -29.28 9.09 -0.59
CA ALA A 174 -28.05 8.96 0.16
C ALA A 174 -27.36 7.66 -0.27
N CYS A 175 -26.14 7.77 -0.78
CA CYS A 175 -25.15 6.70 -0.65
C CYS A 175 -24.40 6.88 0.67
#